data_AF-A0A328SJM4-F1
#
_entry.id   AF-A0A328SJM4-F1
#
_cell.length_a   1.000
_cell.length_b   1.000
_cell.length_c   1.000
_cell.angle_alpha   90.00
_cell.angle_beta   90.00
_cell.angle_gamma   90.00
#
_symmetry.space_group_name_H-M   'P 1'
#
loop_
_entity.id
_entity.type
_entity.pdbx_description
1 polymer ?
#
loop_
_entity_poly.entity_id
_entity_poly.type
_entity_poly.pdbx_seq_one_letter_code
_entity_poly.pdbx_strand_id
1 'polypeptide(L)'
;METFNLIIGIITMLVFVYAIIIIPRALGEMKGIYMETPDPFYGKFELDCKWTHGATYSIGIISYIIIIPILVLIWEQIMKVYGIMFATIILAVILIPFKIYYDRQKEINSQEAYKKNIEDGYLKETDPMPNTEGILTKICKKIR
;
A
#
# COMPACT_ATOMS: atom_id res chain seq x y z
N MET A 1 11.97 31.08 -17.48
CA MET A 1 10.71 30.33 -17.70
C MET A 1 10.96 28.84 -17.95
N GLU A 2 11.96 28.46 -18.75
CA GLU A 2 12.26 27.04 -19.04
C GLU A 2 12.60 26.20 -17.79
N THR A 3 13.45 26.71 -16.89
CA THR A 3 13.82 26.00 -15.66
C THR A 3 12.63 25.76 -14.73
N PHE A 4 11.70 26.72 -14.67
CA PHE A 4 10.49 26.62 -13.84
C PHE A 4 9.53 25.55 -14.39
N ASN A 5 9.34 25.50 -15.71
CA ASN A 5 8.53 24.47 -16.36
C ASN A 5 9.15 23.07 -16.23
N LEU A 6 10.48 22.96 -16.25
CA LEU A 6 11.20 21.72 -16.01
C LEU A 6 10.97 21.20 -14.58
N ILE A 7 11.13 22.06 -13.57
CA ILE A 7 10.92 21.72 -12.16
C ILE A 7 9.47 21.25 -11.95
N ILE A 8 8.50 21.99 -12.48
CA ILE A 8 7.09 21.59 -12.40
C ILE A 8 6.90 20.23 -13.05
N GLY A 9 7.42 20.01 -14.27
CA GLY A 9 7.31 18.72 -14.95
C GLY A 9 7.89 17.54 -14.17
N ILE A 10 8.99 17.74 -13.43
CA ILE A 10 9.55 16.70 -12.56
C ILE A 10 8.62 16.43 -11.37
N ILE A 11 8.15 17.47 -10.68
CA ILE A 11 7.21 17.34 -9.55
C ILE A 11 5.95 16.61 -9.99
N THR A 12 5.40 17.04 -11.12
CA THR A 12 4.27 16.43 -11.77
C THR A 12 4.47 14.93 -12.00
N MET A 13 5.60 14.55 -12.60
CA MET A 13 5.89 13.14 -12.90
C MET A 13 5.98 12.31 -11.62
N LEU A 14 6.62 12.85 -10.57
CA LEU A 14 6.70 12.19 -9.27
C LEU A 14 5.32 11.99 -8.63
N VAL A 15 4.47 13.02 -8.68
CA VAL A 15 3.09 12.95 -8.16
C VAL A 15 2.25 11.94 -8.95
N PHE A 16 2.44 11.87 -10.28
CA PHE A 16 1.77 10.89 -11.13
C PHE A 16 2.19 9.45 -10.86
N VAL A 17 3.50 9.21 -10.77
CA VAL A 17 4.05 7.89 -10.39
C VAL A 17 3.54 7.49 -9.01
N TYR A 18 3.50 8.42 -8.06
CA TYR A 18 2.97 8.18 -6.72
C TYR A 18 1.48 7.83 -6.75
N ALA A 19 0.68 8.51 -7.58
CA ALA A 19 -0.75 8.21 -7.76
C ALA A 19 -0.98 6.80 -8.29
N ILE A 20 -0.21 6.39 -9.29
CA ILE A 20 -0.27 5.06 -9.90
C ILE A 20 0.07 3.96 -8.88
N ILE A 21 0.90 4.23 -7.88
CA ILE A 21 1.24 3.24 -6.86
C ILE A 21 0.18 3.23 -5.75
N ILE A 22 -0.19 4.40 -5.21
CA ILE A 22 -1.01 4.49 -4.00
C ILE A 22 -2.48 4.17 -4.29
N ILE A 23 -3.06 4.70 -5.37
CA ILE A 23 -4.51 4.58 -5.62
C ILE A 23 -4.90 3.11 -5.86
N PRO A 24 -4.19 2.33 -6.70
CA PRO A 24 -4.51 0.91 -6.87
C PRO A 24 -4.28 0.07 -5.61
N ARG A 25 -3.22 0.37 -4.83
CA ARG A 25 -2.97 -0.30 -3.54
C ARG A 25 -4.07 0.01 -2.53
N ALA A 26 -4.51 1.27 -2.45
CA ALA A 26 -5.61 1.68 -1.60
C ALA A 26 -6.91 0.91 -1.88
N LEU A 27 -7.16 0.57 -3.14
CA LEU A 27 -8.32 -0.23 -3.55
C LEU A 27 -8.08 -1.75 -3.43
N GLY A 28 -6.83 -2.21 -3.59
CA GLY A 28 -6.48 -3.62 -3.67
C GLY A 28 -6.07 -4.27 -2.34
N GLU A 29 -5.54 -3.50 -1.39
CA GLU A 29 -5.18 -3.97 -0.05
C GLU A 29 -6.42 -4.03 0.85
N MET A 30 -7.26 -5.03 0.60
CA MET A 30 -8.48 -5.27 1.37
C MET A 30 -8.27 -6.14 2.61
N LYS A 31 -7.09 -6.72 2.81
CA LYS A 31 -6.82 -7.54 3.99
C LYS A 31 -5.53 -7.14 4.68
N GLY A 32 -5.52 -7.37 5.98
CA GLY A 32 -4.41 -7.03 6.86
C GLY A 32 -3.17 -7.87 6.65
N ILE A 33 -2.23 -7.60 7.53
CA ILE A 33 -0.95 -8.27 7.54
C ILE A 33 -1.14 -9.61 8.25
N TYR A 34 -0.93 -10.74 7.57
CA TYR A 34 -1.05 -12.06 8.20
C TYR A 34 0.32 -12.70 8.36
N MET A 35 0.46 -13.53 9.39
CA MET A 35 1.58 -14.45 9.47
C MET A 35 1.38 -15.54 8.41
N GLU A 36 2.42 -15.81 7.61
CA GLU A 36 2.36 -16.93 6.66
C GLU A 36 2.18 -18.26 7.40
N THR A 37 1.30 -19.11 6.87
CA THR A 37 1.18 -20.50 7.33
C THR A 37 2.47 -21.23 6.99
N PRO A 38 3.02 -22.06 7.90
CA PRO A 38 4.23 -22.82 7.61
C PRO A 38 3.96 -23.81 6.47
N ASP A 39 4.81 -23.82 5.45
CA ASP A 39 4.70 -24.72 4.31
C ASP A 39 4.78 -26.20 4.79
N PRO A 40 3.76 -27.02 4.54
CA PRO A 40 3.73 -28.42 4.99
C PRO A 40 4.79 -29.29 4.31
N PHE A 41 5.36 -28.88 3.18
CA PHE A 41 6.32 -29.69 2.41
C PHE A 41 7.76 -29.60 2.93
N TYR A 42 8.16 -28.45 3.50
CA TYR A 42 9.54 -28.20 3.93
C TYR A 42 9.80 -28.49 5.42
N GLY A 43 8.80 -28.97 6.17
CA GLY A 43 9.01 -29.46 7.53
C GLY A 43 9.78 -28.47 8.41
N LYS A 44 9.16 -27.30 8.65
CA LYS A 44 9.71 -26.12 9.36
C LYS A 44 10.67 -25.28 8.52
N PHE A 45 10.27 -24.04 8.26
CA PHE A 45 11.25 -22.96 8.26
C PHE A 45 11.28 -22.32 9.64
N GLU A 46 12.50 -22.20 10.16
CA GLU A 46 12.84 -21.40 11.32
C GLU A 46 12.25 -19.99 11.18
N LEU A 47 11.42 -19.59 12.14
CA LEU A 47 11.34 -18.28 12.81
C LEU A 47 11.70 -16.98 12.08
N ASP A 48 11.50 -16.90 10.77
CA ASP A 48 11.28 -15.63 10.10
C ASP A 48 9.78 -15.41 10.09
N CYS A 49 9.28 -14.59 11.03
CA CYS A 49 7.93 -14.06 11.01
C CYS A 49 7.74 -13.22 9.74
N LYS A 50 7.51 -13.87 8.59
CA LYS A 50 7.22 -13.19 7.34
C LYS A 50 5.75 -12.82 7.33
N TRP A 51 5.55 -11.52 7.30
CA TRP A 51 4.25 -10.88 7.28
C TRP A 51 3.92 -10.55 5.84
N THR A 52 2.84 -11.12 5.32
CA THR A 52 2.34 -10.76 4.00
C THR A 52 1.14 -9.85 4.12
N HIS A 53 1.15 -8.77 3.35
CA HIS A 53 -0.07 -8.03 3.09
C HIS A 53 -0.99 -8.94 2.28
N GLY A 54 -2.21 -9.16 2.77
CA GLY A 54 -3.25 -9.83 2.00
C GLY A 54 -3.80 -8.94 0.89
N ALA A 55 -2.93 -8.45 0.01
CA ALA A 55 -3.39 -8.00 -1.29
C ALA A 55 -4.04 -9.22 -1.95
N THR A 56 -5.34 -9.13 -2.24
CA THR A 56 -5.93 -10.17 -3.08
C THR A 56 -5.32 -9.93 -4.45
N TYR A 57 -4.26 -10.66 -4.82
CA TYR A 57 -3.43 -10.38 -5.99
C TYR A 57 -4.28 -10.07 -7.23
N SER A 58 -5.39 -10.78 -7.40
CA SER A 58 -6.40 -10.55 -8.44
C SER A 58 -7.02 -9.14 -8.40
N ILE A 59 -7.45 -8.67 -7.23
CA ILE A 59 -8.09 -7.35 -7.05
C ILE A 59 -7.06 -6.22 -7.15
N GLY A 60 -5.83 -6.46 -6.66
CA GLY A 60 -4.71 -5.54 -6.89
C GLY A 60 -4.39 -5.41 -8.38
N ILE A 61 -4.25 -6.51 -9.11
CA ILE A 61 -3.99 -6.48 -10.55
C ILE A 61 -5.13 -5.78 -11.30
N ILE A 62 -6.39 -6.08 -10.98
CA ILE A 62 -7.55 -5.42 -11.57
C ILE A 62 -7.56 -3.91 -11.28
N SER A 63 -7.24 -3.51 -10.05
CA SER A 63 -7.17 -2.08 -9.69
C SER A 63 -6.08 -1.37 -10.49
N TYR A 64 -4.91 -1.97 -10.68
CA TYR A 64 -3.86 -1.40 -11.55
C TYR A 64 -4.31 -1.27 -13.01
N ILE A 65 -4.93 -2.31 -13.57
CA ILE A 65 -5.39 -2.32 -14.98
C ILE A 65 -6.44 -1.25 -15.25
N ILE A 66 -7.33 -0.96 -14.29
CA ILE A 66 -8.43 0.00 -14.46
C ILE A 66 -7.98 1.42 -14.10
N ILE A 67 -7.25 1.60 -13.01
CA ILE A 67 -6.89 2.92 -12.48
C ILE A 67 -5.84 3.62 -13.36
N ILE A 68 -4.86 2.89 -13.89
CA ILE A 68 -3.79 3.49 -14.71
C ILE A 68 -4.37 4.18 -15.97
N PRO A 69 -5.19 3.53 -16.81
CA PRO A 69 -5.80 4.18 -17.97
C PRO A 69 -6.65 5.39 -17.59
N ILE A 70 -7.43 5.31 -16.52
CA ILE A 70 -8.27 6.43 -16.05
C ILE A 70 -7.39 7.62 -15.66
N LEU A 71 -6.32 7.39 -14.90
CA LEU A 71 -5.39 8.45 -14.51
C LEU A 71 -4.69 9.07 -15.72
N VAL A 72 -4.30 8.28 -16.72
CA VAL A 72 -3.70 8.77 -17.97
C VAL A 72 -4.70 9.62 -18.78
N LEU A 73 -5.96 9.19 -18.88
CA LEU A 73 -6.99 9.95 -19.60
C LEU A 73 -7.30 11.29 -18.91
N ILE A 74 -7.45 11.27 -17.57
CA ILE A 74 -7.64 12.50 -16.79
C ILE A 74 -6.43 13.42 -16.96
N TRP A 75 -5.22 12.85 -16.91
CA TRP A 75 -3.97 13.57 -17.09
C TRP A 75 -3.90 14.28 -18.45
N GLU A 76 -4.13 13.55 -19.54
CA GLU A 76 -4.10 14.12 -20.89
C GLU A 76 -5.12 15.25 -21.07
N GLN A 77 -6.34 15.06 -20.57
CA GLN A 77 -7.40 16.06 -20.72
C GLN A 77 -7.06 17.35 -19.97
N ILE A 78 -6.55 17.24 -18.74
CA ILE A 78 -6.19 18.43 -17.96
C ILE A 78 -4.96 19.13 -18.56
N MET A 79 -3.97 18.37 -19.02
CA MET A 79 -2.79 18.92 -19.70
C MET A 79 -3.18 19.71 -20.95
N LYS A 80 -4.14 19.21 -21.75
CA LYS A 80 -4.63 19.88 -22.97
C LYS A 80 -5.38 21.18 -22.68
N VAL A 81 -6.14 21.24 -21.58
CA VAL A 81 -7.04 22.38 -21.29
C VAL A 81 -6.41 23.43 -20.37
N TYR A 82 -5.69 23.00 -19.33
CA TYR A 82 -5.24 23.87 -18.23
C TYR A 82 -3.71 23.88 -18.04
N GLY A 83 -2.98 23.02 -18.75
CA GLY A 83 -1.53 22.92 -18.65
C GLY A 83 -1.00 22.20 -17.40
N ILE A 84 0.32 22.08 -17.32
CA ILE A 84 1.01 21.17 -16.40
C ILE A 84 0.86 21.53 -14.90
N MET A 85 0.75 22.83 -14.59
CA MET A 85 0.60 23.30 -13.22
C MET A 85 -0.75 22.89 -12.63
N PHE A 86 -1.84 23.12 -13.36
CA PHE A 86 -3.19 22.72 -12.96
C PHE A 86 -3.36 21.20 -12.92
N ALA A 87 -2.74 20.48 -13.87
CA ALA A 87 -2.73 19.03 -13.86
C ALA A 87 -2.13 18.46 -12.57
N THR A 88 -1.05 19.07 -12.07
CA THR A 88 -0.41 18.67 -10.81
C THR A 88 -1.30 18.92 -9.60
N ILE A 89 -1.95 20.09 -9.53
CA ILE A 89 -2.85 20.45 -8.43
C ILE A 89 -4.04 19.48 -8.38
N ILE A 90 -4.68 19.21 -9.51
CA ILE A 90 -5.82 18.29 -9.57
C ILE A 90 -5.39 16.88 -9.17
N LEU A 91 -4.23 16.42 -9.63
CA LEU A 91 -3.73 15.10 -9.24
C LEU A 91 -3.46 15.02 -7.73
N ALA A 92 -2.89 16.07 -7.13
CA ALA A 92 -2.68 16.14 -5.69
C ALA A 92 -4.01 16.13 -4.91
N VAL A 93 -5.02 16.88 -5.37
CA VAL A 93 -6.37 16.90 -4.78
C VAL A 93 -7.02 15.51 -4.83
N ILE A 94 -6.82 14.75 -5.90
CA ILE A 94 -7.30 13.37 -5.99
C ILE A 94 -6.48 12.46 -5.07
N LEU A 95 -5.15 12.62 -5.02
CA LEU A 95 -4.25 11.71 -4.32
C LEU A 95 -4.39 11.77 -2.79
N ILE A 96 -4.53 12.97 -2.22
CA ILE A 96 -4.62 13.19 -0.78
C ILE A 96 -5.71 12.33 -0.11
N PRO A 97 -6.99 12.33 -0.54
CA PRO A 97 -8.02 11.51 0.08
C PRO A 97 -7.75 10.01 -0.06
N PHE A 98 -7.20 9.55 -1.19
CA PHE A 98 -6.80 8.15 -1.35
C PHE A 98 -5.67 7.76 -0.40
N LYS A 99 -4.69 8.63 -0.17
CA LYS A 99 -3.61 8.38 0.79
C LYS A 99 -4.13 8.29 2.22
N ILE A 100 -5.01 9.21 2.62
CA ILE A 100 -5.64 9.19 3.96
C ILE A 100 -6.47 7.92 4.14
N TYR A 101 -7.24 7.54 3.13
CA TYR A 101 -8.03 6.31 3.14
C TYR A 101 -7.14 5.07 3.28
N TYR A 102 -6.07 4.99 2.48
CA TYR A 102 -5.10 3.90 2.54
C TYR A 102 -4.46 3.77 3.92
N ASP A 103 -3.98 4.87 4.51
CA ASP A 103 -3.33 4.83 5.83
C ASP A 103 -4.29 4.34 6.92
N ARG A 104 -5.54 4.81 6.91
CA ARG A 104 -6.58 4.35 7.85
C ARG A 104 -6.90 2.88 7.66
N GLN A 105 -7.08 2.43 6.41
CA GLN A 105 -7.36 1.02 6.16
C GLN A 105 -6.19 0.12 6.54
N LYS A 106 -4.97 0.56 6.31
CA LYS A 106 -3.77 -0.15 6.73
C LYS A 106 -3.74 -0.37 8.25
N GLU A 107 -4.13 0.64 9.02
CA GLU A 107 -4.21 0.54 10.48
C GLU A 107 -5.32 -0.40 10.94
N ILE A 108 -6.55 -0.22 10.43
CA ILE A 108 -7.71 -1.07 10.74
C ILE A 108 -7.39 -2.53 10.41
N ASN A 109 -6.91 -2.78 9.20
CA ASN A 109 -6.58 -4.11 8.71
C ASN A 109 -5.45 -4.75 9.54
N SER A 110 -4.45 -3.98 9.99
CA SER A 110 -3.38 -4.48 10.86
C SER A 110 -3.93 -4.92 12.22
N GLN A 111 -4.89 -4.17 12.79
CA GLN A 111 -5.52 -4.54 14.05
C GLN A 111 -6.40 -5.79 13.92
N GLU A 112 -7.20 -5.86 12.85
CA GLU A 112 -8.04 -7.04 12.56
C GLU A 112 -7.20 -8.30 12.34
N ALA A 113 -6.12 -8.19 11.56
CA ALA A 113 -5.26 -9.34 11.32
C ALA A 113 -4.47 -9.74 12.56
N TYR A 114 -4.05 -8.81 13.41
CA TYR A 114 -3.46 -9.13 14.72
C TYR A 114 -4.42 -9.94 15.59
N LYS A 115 -5.68 -9.51 15.73
CA LYS A 115 -6.71 -10.26 16.47
C LYS A 115 -6.91 -11.66 15.90
N LYS A 116 -7.02 -11.76 14.57
CA LYS A 116 -7.18 -13.06 13.89
C LYS A 116 -5.98 -13.98 14.12
N ASN A 117 -4.76 -13.47 14.08
CA ASN A 117 -3.56 -14.26 14.36
C ASN A 117 -3.51 -14.76 15.82
N ILE A 118 -4.11 -14.04 16.78
CA ILE A 118 -4.29 -14.53 18.15
C ILE A 118 -5.36 -15.65 18.18
N GLU A 119 -6.51 -15.45 17.52
CA GLU A 119 -7.58 -16.44 17.43
C GLU A 119 -7.11 -17.76 16.79
N ASP A 120 -6.32 -17.64 15.72
CA ASP A 120 -5.74 -18.78 14.99
C ASP A 120 -4.53 -19.41 15.74
N GLY A 121 -4.12 -18.83 16.87
CA GLY A 121 -3.07 -19.35 17.76
C GLY A 121 -1.63 -19.05 17.32
N TYR A 122 -1.43 -18.20 16.30
CA TYR A 122 -0.11 -17.77 15.84
C TYR A 122 0.57 -16.74 16.77
N LEU A 123 -0.23 -15.94 17.48
CA LEU A 123 0.23 -14.92 18.42
C LEU A 123 -0.41 -15.08 19.80
N LYS A 124 0.23 -14.53 20.83
CA LYS A 124 -0.34 -14.37 22.17
C LYS A 124 -0.80 -12.92 22.36
N GLU A 125 -1.81 -12.71 23.21
CA GLU A 125 -2.27 -11.35 23.57
C GLU A 125 -1.17 -10.45 24.16
N THR A 126 -0.13 -11.07 24.72
CA THR A 126 1.04 -10.39 25.30
C THR A 126 2.08 -9.94 24.28
N ASP A 127 1.99 -10.42 23.03
CA ASP A 127 2.92 -10.03 21.98
C ASP A 127 2.60 -8.58 21.53
N PRO A 128 3.59 -7.74 21.17
CA PRO A 128 3.32 -6.39 20.71
C PRO A 128 2.67 -6.47 19.32
N MET A 129 1.77 -5.53 19.02
CA MET A 129 1.22 -5.42 17.67
C MET A 129 2.35 -5.06 16.68
N PRO A 130 2.46 -5.74 15.53
CA PRO A 130 3.37 -5.31 14.46
C PRO A 130 3.01 -3.89 14.01
N ASN A 131 4.01 -3.13 13.56
CA ASN A 131 3.71 -1.88 12.89
C ASN A 131 2.93 -2.14 11.59
N THR A 132 2.34 -1.11 10.98
CA THR A 132 1.60 -1.28 9.71
C THR A 132 2.49 -1.77 8.55
N GLU A 133 3.80 -1.84 8.73
CA GLU A 133 4.76 -2.38 7.75
C GLU A 133 5.06 -3.87 7.98
N GLY A 134 4.39 -4.51 8.95
CA GLY A 134 4.60 -5.93 9.27
C GLY A 134 5.89 -6.21 10.03
N ILE A 135 6.53 -5.20 10.60
CA ILE A 135 7.77 -5.35 11.37
C ILE A 135 7.43 -5.43 12.86
N LEU A 136 7.71 -6.58 13.45
CA LEU A 136 7.80 -6.74 14.91
C LEU A 136 9.20 -6.34 15.36
N THR A 137 9.35 -5.16 15.96
CA THR A 137 10.67 -4.64 16.34
C THR A 137 11.33 -5.42 17.49
N LYS A 138 10.68 -6.43 18.11
CA LYS A 138 11.27 -7.07 19.31
C LYS A 138 10.70 -8.41 19.79
N ILE A 139 10.25 -9.34 18.96
CA ILE A 139 10.06 -10.76 19.40
C ILE A 139 10.48 -11.76 18.30
N CYS A 140 11.63 -11.55 17.66
CA CYS A 140 12.39 -12.71 17.18
C CYS A 140 13.03 -13.31 18.42
N LYS A 141 12.27 -14.17 19.10
CA LYS A 141 12.76 -14.91 20.27
C LYS A 141 14.00 -15.66 19.80
N LYS A 142 15.17 -15.25 20.28
CA LYS A 142 16.41 -16.03 20.19
C LYS A 142 16.12 -17.35 20.90
N ILE A 143 15.68 -18.37 20.16
CA ILE A 143 15.60 -19.72 20.69
C ILE A 143 17.05 -20.09 20.98
N ARG A 144 17.30 -20.41 22.25
CA ARG A 144 18.56 -20.92 22.75
C ARG A 144 18.38 -22.40 23.01
#